data_AF-O43820-F1
#
_entry.id   AF-O43820-F1
#
_cell.length_a   1.000
_cell.length_b   1.000
_cell.length_c   1.000
_cell.angle_alpha   90.00
_cell.angle_beta   90.00
_cell.angle_gamma   90.00
#
_symmetry.space_group_name_H-M   'P 1'
#
loop_
_entity.id
_entity.type
_entity.pdbx_description
1 polymer ?
#
loop_
_entity_poly.entity_id
_entity_poly.type
_entity_poly.pdbx_seq_one_letter_code
_entity_poly.pdbx_strand_id
1 'polypeptide(L)'
;MTTQLGPALVLGVALCLGCGQPLPQVPERPFSVLWNVPSAHCEARFGVHLPLNALGIIANRGQHFHGQNMTIFYKNQLGLYPYFGPRGTAHNGGIPQALPLDRHLALAAYQIHHSLRPGFAGPAVLDWEEWCPLWAGNWGRRRAYQAASWAWAQQVFPDLDPQEQLYKAYTGFEQAARALMEDTLRVAQALRPHGLWGFYHYPACGNGWHSMASNYTGRCHAATLARNTQLHWLWAASSALFPSIYLPPRLPPAHHQAFVRHRLEEAFRVALVGHRHPLPVLAYVRLTHRRSGRFLSQDDLVQSIGVSAALGAAGVVLWGDLSLSSSEEECWHLHDYLVDTLGPYVINVTRAAMACSHQRCHGHGRCARRDPGQMEAFLHLWPDGSLGDWKSFSCHCYWGWAGPTCQEPRPGPKEAV
;
A
#
# COMPACT_ATOMS: atom_id res chain seq x y z
N MET A 1 31.09 33.76 -4.79
CA MET A 1 29.73 34.03 -4.27
C MET A 1 28.82 32.91 -4.75
N THR A 2 28.68 31.87 -3.94
CA THR A 2 27.77 30.75 -4.20
C THR A 2 26.38 31.16 -3.74
N THR A 3 25.53 31.54 -4.68
CA THR A 3 24.14 31.93 -4.46
C THR A 3 23.36 30.73 -3.93
N GLN A 4 23.09 30.72 -2.62
CA GLN A 4 22.14 29.81 -1.99
C GLN A 4 20.74 30.14 -2.53
N LEU A 5 20.22 29.24 -3.37
CA LEU A 5 18.86 29.33 -3.87
C LEU A 5 17.87 29.16 -2.69
N GLY A 6 17.15 30.22 -2.37
CA GLY A 6 16.21 30.28 -1.26
C GLY A 6 14.94 29.44 -1.49
N PRO A 7 14.25 29.07 -0.39
CA PRO A 7 13.16 28.07 -0.38
C PRO A 7 11.92 28.46 -1.19
N ALA A 8 11.76 29.73 -1.56
CA ALA A 8 10.63 30.19 -2.39
C ALA A 8 10.62 29.55 -3.79
N LEU A 9 11.78 29.15 -4.33
CA LEU A 9 11.83 28.58 -5.68
C LEU A 9 11.36 27.10 -5.73
N VAL A 10 11.47 26.37 -4.62
CA VAL A 10 11.04 24.95 -4.58
C VAL A 10 9.51 24.83 -4.61
N LEU A 11 8.78 25.81 -4.07
CA LEU A 11 7.32 25.90 -4.26
C LEU A 11 6.93 26.55 -5.59
N GLY A 12 7.73 27.49 -6.11
CA GLY A 12 7.42 28.20 -7.37
C GLY A 12 7.33 27.27 -8.60
N VAL A 13 8.12 26.20 -8.63
CA VAL A 13 8.06 25.22 -9.73
C VAL A 13 6.85 24.28 -9.62
N ALA A 14 6.24 24.14 -8.43
CA ALA A 14 5.09 23.27 -8.23
C ALA A 14 3.74 23.94 -8.57
N LEU A 15 3.64 25.28 -8.48
CA LEU A 15 2.36 25.99 -8.67
C LEU A 15 1.95 26.16 -10.15
N CYS A 16 2.86 26.03 -11.12
CA CYS A 16 2.51 26.18 -12.54
C CYS A 16 1.96 24.90 -13.21
N LEU A 17 1.86 23.78 -12.50
CA LEU A 17 1.32 22.51 -13.03
C LEU A 17 -0.12 22.21 -12.55
N GLY A 18 -0.74 23.14 -11.82
CA GLY A 18 -2.11 23.02 -11.33
C GLY A 18 -3.21 23.16 -12.39
N CYS A 19 -2.86 23.38 -13.67
CA CYS A 19 -3.82 23.42 -14.76
C CYS A 19 -4.30 22.01 -15.11
N GLY A 20 -5.52 21.66 -14.64
CA GLY A 20 -6.39 20.65 -15.27
C GLY A 20 -5.89 19.20 -15.31
N GLN A 21 -5.11 18.73 -14.33
CA GLN A 21 -4.49 17.40 -14.43
C GLN A 21 -5.55 16.27 -14.41
N PRO A 22 -5.61 15.42 -15.45
CA PRO A 22 -6.42 14.21 -15.41
C PRO A 22 -5.92 13.33 -14.26
N LEU A 23 -6.81 13.06 -13.29
CA LEU A 23 -6.56 12.15 -12.18
C LEU A 23 -6.02 10.80 -12.68
N PRO A 24 -5.25 10.04 -11.85
CA PRO A 24 -4.66 8.78 -12.25
C PRO A 24 -5.70 7.89 -12.91
N GLN A 25 -5.53 7.60 -14.20
CA GLN A 25 -6.28 6.53 -14.85
C GLN A 25 -5.79 5.23 -14.21
N VAL A 26 -6.47 4.81 -13.13
CA VAL A 26 -6.31 3.47 -12.56
C VAL A 26 -6.41 2.49 -13.73
N PRO A 27 -5.47 1.52 -13.84
CA PRO A 27 -5.33 0.69 -15.04
C PRO A 27 -6.67 0.14 -15.48
N GLU A 28 -6.88 0.07 -16.79
CA GLU A 28 -8.08 -0.45 -17.48
C GLU A 28 -8.45 -1.91 -17.12
N ARG A 29 -7.91 -2.44 -16.02
CA ARG A 29 -8.12 -3.76 -15.45
C ARG A 29 -8.91 -3.65 -14.14
N PRO A 30 -10.04 -4.36 -14.00
CA PRO A 30 -10.83 -4.43 -12.78
C PRO A 30 -10.05 -4.96 -11.57
N PHE A 31 -9.05 -5.81 -11.80
CA PHE A 31 -8.18 -6.36 -10.76
C PHE A 31 -6.77 -6.60 -11.31
N SER A 32 -5.75 -6.00 -10.67
CA SER A 32 -4.35 -6.12 -11.08
C SER A 32 -3.52 -6.93 -10.07
N VAL A 33 -2.58 -7.73 -10.57
CA VAL A 33 -1.63 -8.47 -9.73
C VAL A 33 -0.23 -7.97 -10.03
N LEU A 34 0.41 -7.32 -9.06
CA LEU A 34 1.73 -6.71 -9.22
C LEU A 34 2.81 -7.55 -8.53
N TRP A 35 4.00 -7.58 -9.12
CA TRP A 35 5.15 -8.31 -8.61
C TRP A 35 6.14 -7.38 -7.91
N ASN A 36 6.35 -7.60 -6.62
CA ASN A 36 7.35 -6.92 -5.83
C ASN A 36 8.17 -7.94 -5.03
N VAL A 37 8.82 -8.86 -5.77
CA VAL A 37 9.72 -9.90 -5.25
C VAL A 37 11.09 -9.70 -5.93
N PRO A 38 12.22 -9.79 -5.20
CA PRO A 38 13.55 -9.53 -5.76
C PRO A 38 14.09 -10.70 -6.59
N SER A 39 13.34 -11.16 -7.58
CA SER A 39 13.60 -12.39 -8.35
C SER A 39 14.52 -12.21 -9.57
N ALA A 40 15.07 -11.01 -9.79
CA ALA A 40 15.96 -10.73 -10.94
C ALA A 40 17.17 -11.68 -11.04
N HIS A 41 17.65 -12.21 -9.90
CA HIS A 41 18.75 -13.16 -9.87
C HIS A 41 18.41 -14.53 -10.48
N CYS A 42 17.14 -14.93 -10.50
CA CYS A 42 16.75 -16.23 -11.09
C CYS A 42 17.14 -16.33 -12.55
N GLU A 43 16.78 -15.32 -13.35
CA GLU A 43 17.19 -15.24 -14.74
C GLU A 43 18.68 -14.89 -14.85
N ALA A 44 19.11 -13.78 -14.20
CA ALA A 44 20.43 -13.20 -14.47
C ALA A 44 21.61 -14.04 -13.98
N ARG A 45 21.42 -14.88 -12.96
CA ARG A 45 22.48 -15.70 -12.35
C ARG A 45 22.31 -17.19 -12.60
N PHE A 46 21.06 -17.68 -12.61
CA PHE A 46 20.78 -19.11 -12.66
C PHE A 46 20.12 -19.56 -13.96
N GLY A 47 19.78 -18.63 -14.87
CA GLY A 47 19.09 -18.97 -16.12
C GLY A 47 17.67 -19.52 -15.93
N VAL A 48 17.09 -19.34 -14.73
CA VAL A 48 15.73 -19.80 -14.41
C VAL A 48 14.74 -18.71 -14.76
N HIS A 49 13.97 -18.96 -15.82
CA HIS A 49 12.95 -18.04 -16.29
C HIS A 49 11.69 -18.09 -15.44
N LEU A 50 11.17 -16.94 -14.99
CA LEU A 50 9.88 -16.87 -14.30
C LEU A 50 8.81 -16.29 -15.24
N PRO A 51 7.75 -17.04 -15.61
CA PRO A 51 6.82 -16.68 -16.69
C PRO A 51 5.76 -15.63 -16.28
N LEU A 52 6.14 -14.59 -15.53
CA LEU A 52 5.23 -13.62 -14.91
C LEU A 52 4.28 -12.96 -15.92
N ASN A 53 4.78 -12.53 -17.09
CA ASN A 53 3.97 -11.88 -18.11
C ASN A 53 2.91 -12.83 -18.72
N ALA A 54 3.28 -14.10 -18.94
CA ALA A 54 2.34 -15.12 -19.44
C ALA A 54 1.23 -15.41 -18.43
N LEU A 55 1.53 -15.27 -17.13
CA LEU A 55 0.57 -15.41 -16.03
C LEU A 55 -0.25 -14.14 -15.76
N GLY A 56 -0.05 -13.07 -16.53
CA GLY A 56 -0.75 -11.79 -16.35
C GLY A 56 -0.28 -10.99 -15.12
N ILE A 57 0.86 -11.36 -14.52
CA ILE A 57 1.45 -10.68 -13.37
C ILE A 57 2.31 -9.51 -13.86
N ILE A 58 2.00 -8.31 -13.37
CA ILE A 58 2.68 -7.07 -13.74
C ILE A 58 3.99 -6.97 -12.96
N ALA A 59 5.12 -7.16 -13.64
CA ALA A 59 6.46 -7.04 -13.07
C ALA A 59 7.27 -5.95 -13.76
N ASN A 60 8.27 -5.39 -13.07
CA ASN A 60 9.22 -4.48 -13.70
C ASN A 60 10.04 -5.20 -14.78
N ARG A 61 10.57 -4.42 -15.73
CA ARG A 61 11.52 -4.93 -16.73
C ARG A 61 12.70 -5.60 -16.02
N GLY A 62 13.10 -6.78 -16.51
CA GLY A 62 14.18 -7.57 -15.91
C GLY A 62 13.86 -8.08 -14.49
N GLN A 63 12.60 -8.04 -14.08
CA GLN A 63 12.14 -8.36 -12.72
C GLN A 63 12.89 -7.56 -11.64
N HIS A 64 13.37 -6.36 -11.99
CA HIS A 64 14.01 -5.47 -11.02
C HIS A 64 13.04 -5.12 -9.89
N PHE A 65 13.56 -5.12 -8.67
CA PHE A 65 12.74 -4.86 -7.49
C PHE A 65 12.16 -3.42 -7.47
N HIS A 66 12.89 -2.47 -8.08
CA HIS A 66 12.44 -1.09 -8.30
C HIS A 66 12.35 -0.82 -9.81
N GLY A 67 11.29 -0.15 -10.25
CA GLY A 67 11.08 0.12 -11.67
C GLY A 67 9.78 0.84 -12.00
N GLN A 68 9.45 0.87 -13.29
CA GLN A 68 8.39 1.75 -13.81
C GLN A 68 6.98 1.16 -13.73
N ASN A 69 6.85 -0.13 -13.42
CA ASN A 69 5.54 -0.77 -13.20
C ASN A 69 5.16 -0.78 -11.71
N MET A 70 6.15 -0.87 -10.82
CA MET A 70 6.00 -0.84 -9.37
C MET A 70 7.31 -0.40 -8.75
N THR A 71 7.26 0.49 -7.75
CA THR A 71 8.43 0.85 -6.94
C THR A 71 8.03 0.93 -5.48
N ILE A 72 8.85 0.34 -4.61
CA ILE A 72 8.79 0.53 -3.17
C ILE A 72 10.05 1.28 -2.72
N PHE A 73 9.95 2.18 -1.75
CA PHE A 73 11.07 2.88 -1.13
C PHE A 73 11.14 2.49 0.34
N TYR A 74 12.11 1.67 0.70
CA TYR A 74 12.40 1.36 2.10
C TYR A 74 12.96 2.59 2.84
N LYS A 75 13.02 2.49 4.17
CA LYS A 75 13.45 3.55 5.11
C LYS A 75 14.71 4.34 4.76
N ASN A 76 15.63 3.82 3.96
CA ASN A 76 16.88 4.47 3.57
C ASN A 76 16.95 4.83 2.07
N GLN A 77 15.84 4.76 1.35
CA GLN A 77 15.79 4.95 -0.10
C GLN A 77 15.05 6.23 -0.53
N LEU A 78 14.37 6.92 0.40
CA LEU A 78 13.66 8.16 0.09
C LEU A 78 13.77 9.19 1.22
N GLY A 79 14.35 10.34 0.89
CA GLY A 79 14.64 11.44 1.79
C GLY A 79 15.52 11.05 2.97
N LEU A 80 15.39 11.83 4.04
CA LEU A 80 16.08 11.66 5.31
C LEU A 80 15.11 11.08 6.36
N TYR A 81 14.46 9.94 6.11
CA TYR A 81 13.53 9.36 7.08
C TYR A 81 14.25 9.06 8.42
N PRO A 82 13.76 9.54 9.57
CA PRO A 82 14.44 9.41 10.86
C PRO A 82 14.07 8.10 11.56
N TYR A 83 15.08 7.37 12.06
CA TYR A 83 14.86 6.11 12.78
C TYR A 83 16.05 5.73 13.68
N PHE A 84 15.83 4.76 14.56
CA PHE A 84 16.89 4.14 15.36
C PHE A 84 17.36 2.82 14.74
N GLY A 85 18.67 2.67 14.54
CA GLY A 85 19.28 1.42 14.10
C GLY A 85 19.31 0.34 15.21
N PRO A 86 19.77 -0.89 14.90
CA PRO A 86 19.79 -2.01 15.86
C PRO A 86 20.51 -1.73 17.18
N ARG A 87 21.50 -0.84 17.19
CA ARG A 87 22.26 -0.42 18.38
C ARG A 87 21.77 0.91 19.00
N GLY A 88 20.56 1.35 18.65
CA GLY A 88 20.01 2.63 19.09
C GLY A 88 20.61 3.85 18.38
N THR A 89 21.46 3.66 17.38
CA THR A 89 22.04 4.77 16.60
C THR A 89 20.94 5.57 15.92
N ALA A 90 20.88 6.87 16.19
CA ALA A 90 19.92 7.78 15.59
C ALA A 90 20.33 8.13 14.15
N HIS A 91 19.54 7.71 13.17
CA HIS A 91 19.67 8.14 11.78
C HIS A 91 18.79 9.36 11.53
N ASN A 92 19.34 10.39 10.89
CA ASN A 92 18.63 11.63 10.55
C ASN A 92 17.94 12.29 11.76
N GLY A 93 18.61 12.28 12.92
CA GLY A 93 18.05 12.80 14.18
C GLY A 93 17.21 11.79 14.98
N GLY A 94 16.87 10.64 14.41
CA GLY A 94 16.18 9.53 15.09
C GLY A 94 14.68 9.74 15.28
N ILE A 95 14.20 10.97 15.41
CA ILE A 95 12.79 11.34 15.58
C ILE A 95 12.35 12.43 14.57
N PRO A 96 11.05 12.51 14.21
CA PRO A 96 10.55 13.46 13.21
C PRO A 96 10.84 14.93 13.50
N GLN A 97 10.69 15.38 14.74
CA GLN A 97 10.88 16.79 15.12
C GLN A 97 12.35 17.23 15.20
N ALA A 98 13.30 16.30 15.13
CA ALA A 98 14.74 16.59 15.08
C ALA A 98 15.27 16.65 13.64
N LEU A 99 14.43 16.35 12.64
CA LEU A 99 14.80 16.30 11.24
C LEU A 99 14.67 17.68 10.55
N PRO A 100 15.66 18.15 9.78
CA PRO A 100 15.46 19.26 8.86
C PRO A 100 14.56 18.85 7.69
N LEU A 101 13.27 19.21 7.77
CA LEU A 101 12.23 18.83 6.81
C LEU A 101 12.52 19.33 5.38
N ASP A 102 13.05 20.54 5.24
CA ASP A 102 13.44 21.13 3.95
C ASP A 102 14.48 20.26 3.22
N ARG A 103 15.49 19.79 3.95
CA ARG A 103 16.53 18.89 3.41
C ARG A 103 15.97 17.51 3.09
N HIS A 104 15.04 17.00 3.91
CA HIS A 104 14.33 15.76 3.62
C HIS A 104 13.60 15.85 2.28
N LEU A 105 12.78 16.89 2.10
CA LEU A 105 11.95 17.07 0.90
C LEU A 105 12.80 17.31 -0.35
N ALA A 106 13.88 18.10 -0.25
CA ALA A 106 14.80 18.33 -1.37
C ALA A 106 15.48 17.02 -1.82
N LEU A 107 15.94 16.18 -0.87
CA LEU A 107 16.54 14.89 -1.20
C LEU A 107 15.50 13.90 -1.76
N ALA A 108 14.30 13.85 -1.19
CA ALA A 108 13.22 13.01 -1.70
C ALA A 108 12.84 13.41 -3.14
N ALA A 109 12.71 14.70 -3.42
CA ALA A 109 12.44 15.21 -4.76
C ALA A 109 13.54 14.80 -5.76
N TYR A 110 14.81 14.95 -5.39
CA TYR A 110 15.94 14.51 -6.19
C TYR A 110 15.87 13.00 -6.48
N GLN A 111 15.66 12.16 -5.46
CA GLN A 111 15.61 10.71 -5.60
C GLN A 111 14.43 10.24 -6.47
N ILE A 112 13.25 10.85 -6.33
CA ILE A 112 12.08 10.57 -7.18
C ILE A 112 12.38 10.95 -8.63
N HIS A 113 12.99 12.12 -8.85
CA HIS A 113 13.34 12.57 -10.19
C HIS A 113 14.24 11.58 -10.93
N HIS A 114 15.22 10.99 -10.22
CA HIS A 114 16.18 10.04 -10.80
C HIS A 114 15.66 8.60 -10.88
N SER A 115 14.74 8.20 -10.00
CA SER A 115 14.27 6.80 -9.93
C SER A 115 13.05 6.53 -10.82
N LEU A 116 12.17 7.51 -11.00
CA LEU A 116 10.89 7.34 -11.70
C LEU A 116 10.86 8.21 -12.96
N ARG A 117 10.37 7.68 -14.08
CA ARG A 117 10.18 8.46 -15.31
C ARG A 117 9.02 9.46 -15.15
N PRO A 118 8.99 10.59 -15.89
CA PRO A 118 7.92 11.58 -15.77
C PRO A 118 6.50 11.00 -15.91
N GLY A 119 6.29 10.06 -16.84
CA GLY A 119 5.02 9.36 -17.05
C GLY A 119 4.80 8.14 -16.15
N PHE A 120 5.44 8.05 -14.98
CA PHE A 120 5.22 6.94 -14.06
C PHE A 120 3.77 6.93 -13.55
N ALA A 121 3.08 5.81 -13.76
CA ALA A 121 1.68 5.60 -13.36
C ALA A 121 1.47 4.30 -12.55
N GLY A 122 2.57 3.67 -12.10
CA GLY A 122 2.52 2.49 -11.25
C GLY A 122 2.37 2.85 -9.76
N PRO A 123 2.34 1.86 -8.86
CA PRO A 123 2.39 2.12 -7.43
C PRO A 123 3.80 2.50 -6.96
N ALA A 124 3.85 3.55 -6.15
CA ALA A 124 5.04 4.08 -5.50
C ALA A 124 4.83 4.06 -3.99
N VAL A 125 5.33 3.01 -3.34
CA VAL A 125 5.02 2.66 -1.96
C VAL A 125 6.15 3.10 -1.04
N LEU A 126 5.83 3.85 0.01
CA LEU A 126 6.80 4.24 1.04
C LEU A 126 6.73 3.26 2.19
N ASP A 127 7.83 2.55 2.45
CA ASP A 127 7.90 1.50 3.46
C ASP A 127 8.66 1.97 4.71
N TRP A 128 7.93 2.73 5.52
CA TRP A 128 8.43 3.41 6.73
C TRP A 128 7.79 2.79 7.97
N GLU A 129 8.37 1.69 8.46
CA GLU A 129 7.79 0.87 9.54
C GLU A 129 8.40 1.09 10.93
N GLU A 130 9.29 2.06 11.12
CA GLU A 130 10.07 2.13 12.36
C GLU A 130 9.24 2.67 13.54
N TRP A 131 8.32 3.61 13.26
CA TRP A 131 7.45 4.24 14.26
C TRP A 131 6.03 4.48 13.73
N CYS A 132 5.08 4.73 14.65
CA CYS A 132 3.73 5.17 14.31
C CYS A 132 3.67 6.71 14.36
N PRO A 133 3.03 7.38 13.37
CA PRO A 133 2.92 8.84 13.36
C PRO A 133 2.11 9.42 14.53
N LEU A 134 1.27 8.59 15.17
CA LEU A 134 0.57 8.96 16.39
C LEU A 134 1.35 8.47 17.61
N TRP A 135 1.51 9.34 18.60
CA TRP A 135 2.22 9.08 19.85
C TRP A 135 1.71 7.81 20.54
N ALA A 136 0.38 7.69 20.66
CA ALA A 136 -0.30 6.54 21.27
C ALA A 136 -0.25 5.26 20.40
N GLY A 137 0.49 5.26 19.28
CA GLY A 137 0.78 4.05 18.51
C GLY A 137 2.16 3.45 18.81
N ASN A 138 3.02 4.16 19.54
CA ASN A 138 4.43 3.79 19.76
C ASN A 138 4.64 2.92 21.00
N TRP A 139 4.14 1.68 20.94
CA TRP A 139 4.26 0.68 22.02
C TRP A 139 5.48 -0.23 21.90
N GLY A 140 5.76 -0.99 22.96
CA GLY A 140 6.86 -1.96 22.98
C GLY A 140 8.20 -1.30 22.67
N ARG A 141 8.94 -1.84 21.69
CA ARG A 141 10.23 -1.27 21.26
C ARG A 141 10.12 0.17 20.73
N ARG A 142 8.94 0.58 20.23
CA ARG A 142 8.72 1.94 19.73
C ARG A 142 8.59 2.99 20.84
N ARG A 143 8.54 2.60 22.12
CA ARG A 143 8.64 3.56 23.25
C ARG A 143 9.94 4.35 23.23
N ALA A 144 10.99 3.85 22.57
CA ALA A 144 12.23 4.58 22.33
C ALA A 144 12.00 5.94 21.63
N TYR A 145 10.99 6.05 20.76
CA TYR A 145 10.65 7.30 20.08
C TYR A 145 10.00 8.32 21.02
N GLN A 146 9.14 7.87 21.93
CA GLN A 146 8.56 8.72 22.98
C GLN A 146 9.65 9.22 23.94
N ALA A 147 10.55 8.33 24.38
CA ALA A 147 11.67 8.68 25.26
C ALA A 147 12.64 9.67 24.59
N ALA A 148 12.99 9.43 23.32
CA ALA A 148 13.85 10.34 22.58
C ALA A 148 13.19 11.70 22.32
N SER A 149 11.89 11.72 22.06
CA SER A 149 11.12 12.96 21.93
C SER A 149 11.07 13.75 23.23
N TRP A 150 10.94 13.07 24.38
CA TRP A 150 11.04 13.70 25.69
C TRP A 150 12.43 14.29 25.92
N ALA A 151 13.49 13.51 25.70
CA ALA A 151 14.87 13.98 25.86
C ALA A 151 15.18 15.19 24.97
N TRP A 152 14.67 15.18 23.73
CA TRP A 152 14.74 16.32 22.83
C TRP A 152 14.01 17.55 23.41
N ALA A 153 12.81 17.37 23.96
CA ALA A 153 12.06 18.48 24.56
C ALA A 153 12.76 19.06 25.81
N GLN A 154 13.39 18.22 26.64
CA GLN A 154 14.22 18.67 27.77
C GLN A 154 15.39 19.52 27.31
N GLN A 155 16.01 19.18 26.18
CA GLN A 155 17.13 19.94 25.64
C GLN A 155 16.68 21.26 24.99
N VAL A 156 15.57 21.25 24.26
CA VAL A 156 15.08 22.41 23.49
C VAL A 156 14.30 23.40 24.37
N PHE A 157 13.68 22.90 25.43
CA PHE A 157 12.85 23.69 26.35
C PHE A 157 13.28 23.45 27.82
N PRO A 158 14.53 23.78 28.19
CA PRO A 158 15.07 23.46 29.52
C PRO A 158 14.36 24.21 30.66
N ASP A 159 13.77 25.37 30.37
CA ASP A 159 13.11 26.23 31.35
C ASP A 159 11.65 25.86 31.64
N LEU A 160 11.05 24.99 30.80
CA LEU A 160 9.69 24.49 31.01
C LEU A 160 9.67 23.39 32.06
N ASP A 161 8.55 23.26 32.77
CA ASP A 161 8.39 22.16 33.72
C ASP A 161 8.27 20.79 33.00
N PRO A 162 8.48 19.65 33.71
CA PRO A 162 8.46 18.34 33.08
C PRO A 162 7.16 17.96 32.37
N GLN A 163 6.00 18.46 32.82
CA GLN A 163 4.70 18.18 32.19
C GLN A 163 4.57 18.97 30.89
N GLU A 164 5.01 20.22 30.87
CA GLU A 164 5.07 21.03 29.65
C GLU A 164 6.07 20.47 28.64
N GLN A 165 7.24 20.01 29.08
CA GLN A 165 8.23 19.34 28.23
C GLN A 165 7.65 18.07 27.60
N LEU A 166 6.94 17.24 28.37
CA LEU A 166 6.24 16.06 27.84
C LEU A 166 5.19 16.45 26.80
N TYR A 167 4.42 17.51 27.06
CA TYR A 167 3.44 18.01 26.11
C TYR A 167 4.12 18.47 24.80
N LYS A 168 5.24 19.21 24.88
CA LYS A 168 6.04 19.61 23.71
C LYS A 168 6.61 18.41 22.95
N ALA A 169 7.06 17.37 23.65
CA ALA A 169 7.53 16.13 23.05
C ALA A 169 6.41 15.43 22.27
N TYR A 170 5.24 15.31 22.89
CA TYR A 170 4.04 14.73 22.31
C TYR A 170 3.59 15.48 21.05
N THR A 171 3.29 16.78 21.18
CA THR A 171 2.78 17.58 20.06
C THR A 171 3.81 17.74 18.97
N GLY A 172 5.08 17.95 19.34
CA GLY A 172 6.18 18.08 18.39
C GLY A 172 6.37 16.82 17.55
N PHE A 173 6.30 15.64 18.18
CA PHE A 173 6.38 14.37 17.48
C PHE A 173 5.26 14.21 16.44
N GLU A 174 3.99 14.37 16.86
CA GLU A 174 2.86 14.13 15.95
C GLU A 174 2.79 15.17 14.82
N GLN A 175 3.08 16.45 15.11
CA GLN A 175 3.11 17.51 14.09
C GLN A 175 4.23 17.28 13.08
N ALA A 176 5.45 16.97 13.54
CA ALA A 176 6.57 16.71 12.64
C ALA A 176 6.41 15.41 11.86
N ALA A 177 5.83 14.36 12.47
CA ALA A 177 5.51 13.12 11.79
C ALA A 177 4.48 13.36 10.66
N ARG A 178 3.44 14.15 10.94
CA ARG A 178 2.47 14.57 9.93
C ARG A 178 3.14 15.34 8.80
N ALA A 179 3.87 16.40 9.11
CA ALA A 179 4.54 17.22 8.09
C ALA A 179 5.48 16.37 7.21
N LEU A 180 6.29 15.52 7.84
CA LEU A 180 7.20 14.60 7.16
C LEU A 180 6.48 13.65 6.19
N MET A 181 5.38 13.03 6.61
CA MET A 181 4.68 12.04 5.78
C MET A 181 3.80 12.71 4.72
N GLU A 182 3.05 13.75 5.10
CA GLU A 182 2.09 14.46 4.25
C GLU A 182 2.81 15.25 3.15
N ASP A 183 3.86 16.01 3.49
CA ASP A 183 4.56 16.85 2.51
C ASP A 183 5.42 16.02 1.56
N THR A 184 5.95 14.88 2.00
CA THR A 184 6.64 13.93 1.10
C THR A 184 5.68 13.35 0.07
N LEU A 185 4.45 12.99 0.45
CA LEU A 185 3.44 12.54 -0.52
C LEU A 185 3.05 13.66 -1.49
N ARG A 186 2.92 14.91 -1.02
CA ARG A 186 2.62 16.08 -1.86
C ARG A 186 3.72 16.34 -2.89
N VAL A 187 4.99 16.36 -2.46
CA VAL A 187 6.14 16.52 -3.37
C VAL A 187 6.18 15.38 -4.37
N ALA A 188 5.96 14.14 -3.92
CA ALA A 188 5.97 12.98 -4.79
C ALA A 188 4.88 13.02 -5.86
N GLN A 189 3.66 13.42 -5.49
CA GLN A 189 2.54 13.58 -6.42
C GLN A 189 2.73 14.77 -7.36
N ALA A 190 3.27 15.90 -6.89
CA ALA A 190 3.60 17.03 -7.75
C ALA A 190 4.62 16.63 -8.85
N LEU A 191 5.58 15.77 -8.50
CA LEU A 191 6.57 15.27 -9.47
C LEU A 191 6.03 14.16 -10.36
N ARG A 192 5.18 13.26 -9.84
CA ARG A 192 4.63 12.09 -10.56
C ARG A 192 3.12 11.99 -10.28
N PRO A 193 2.30 12.83 -10.91
CA PRO A 193 0.87 12.99 -10.57
C PRO A 193 0.02 11.76 -10.88
N HIS A 194 0.42 10.95 -11.85
CA HIS A 194 -0.27 9.69 -12.17
C HIS A 194 0.21 8.50 -11.33
N GLY A 195 1.27 8.66 -10.53
CA GLY A 195 1.76 7.63 -9.62
C GLY A 195 0.76 7.34 -8.51
N LEU A 196 0.66 6.07 -8.11
CA LEU A 196 -0.17 5.63 -7.00
C LEU A 196 0.67 5.62 -5.71
N TRP A 197 0.66 6.75 -4.99
CA TRP A 197 1.48 7.06 -3.83
C TRP A 197 0.75 6.75 -2.52
N GLY A 198 1.48 6.14 -1.58
CA GLY A 198 0.97 5.84 -0.25
C GLY A 198 1.99 5.06 0.57
N PHE A 199 1.65 4.79 1.83
CA PHE A 199 2.53 4.07 2.75
C PHE A 199 2.16 2.60 2.85
N TYR A 200 3.17 1.72 2.81
CA TYR A 200 2.98 0.31 3.11
C TYR A 200 2.38 0.13 4.51
N HIS A 201 1.56 -0.92 4.66
CA HIS A 201 0.90 -1.31 5.91
C HIS A 201 -0.20 -0.35 6.39
N TYR A 202 -0.56 0.69 5.62
CA TYR A 202 -1.64 1.61 5.95
C TYR A 202 -2.88 1.45 5.04
N PRO A 203 -4.09 1.43 5.63
CA PRO A 203 -4.37 1.47 7.06
C PRO A 203 -4.04 0.16 7.79
N ALA A 204 -3.74 0.28 9.08
CA ALA A 204 -3.58 -0.87 9.96
C ALA A 204 -4.93 -1.34 10.51
N CYS A 205 -5.07 -2.61 10.90
CA CYS A 205 -6.31 -3.15 11.48
C CYS A 205 -6.13 -3.68 12.91
N GLY A 206 -4.91 -4.10 13.28
CA GLY A 206 -4.62 -4.62 14.63
C GLY A 206 -5.33 -5.94 14.96
N ASN A 207 -5.76 -6.71 13.94
CA ASN A 207 -6.47 -7.97 14.05
C ASN A 207 -5.54 -9.21 13.99
N GLY A 208 -4.33 -9.10 14.52
CA GLY A 208 -3.37 -10.20 14.53
C GLY A 208 -3.83 -11.41 15.37
N TRP A 209 -3.17 -12.56 15.19
CA TRP A 209 -3.44 -13.76 15.98
C TRP A 209 -2.64 -13.77 17.29
N HIS A 210 -3.33 -13.89 18.43
CA HIS A 210 -2.76 -13.95 19.77
C HIS A 210 -3.14 -15.23 20.52
N SER A 211 -3.01 -16.40 19.86
CA SER A 211 -3.09 -17.78 20.41
C SER A 211 -4.30 -18.25 21.24
N MET A 212 -5.12 -17.37 21.81
CA MET A 212 -6.16 -17.69 22.81
C MET A 212 -7.57 -17.22 22.44
N ALA A 213 -7.80 -16.77 21.21
CA ALA A 213 -9.08 -16.18 20.84
C ALA A 213 -10.05 -17.28 20.36
N SER A 214 -10.69 -17.99 21.29
CA SER A 214 -11.90 -18.79 20.98
C SER A 214 -13.02 -17.95 20.36
N ASN A 215 -12.92 -16.62 20.48
CA ASN A 215 -13.82 -15.62 19.92
C ASN A 215 -13.18 -14.76 18.81
N TYR A 216 -12.16 -15.27 18.09
CA TYR A 216 -11.54 -14.50 17.01
C TYR A 216 -12.54 -14.22 15.88
N THR A 217 -12.89 -12.96 15.70
CA THR A 217 -13.82 -12.52 14.65
C THR A 217 -13.13 -11.95 13.41
N GLY A 218 -11.80 -11.73 13.47
CA GLY A 218 -11.05 -11.01 12.45
C GLY A 218 -11.24 -9.48 12.44
N ARG A 219 -12.16 -8.93 13.24
CA ARG A 219 -12.45 -7.49 13.27
C ARG A 219 -11.23 -6.66 13.70
N CYS A 220 -11.10 -5.47 13.12
CA CYS A 220 -10.09 -4.51 13.55
C CYS A 220 -10.32 -4.07 15.01
N HIS A 221 -9.23 -3.86 15.73
CA HIS A 221 -9.30 -3.38 17.10
C HIS A 221 -9.83 -1.94 17.14
N ALA A 222 -10.77 -1.63 18.05
CA ALA A 222 -11.44 -0.32 18.11
C ALA A 222 -10.46 0.85 18.24
N ALA A 223 -9.42 0.70 19.07
CA ALA A 223 -8.37 1.73 19.20
C ALA A 223 -7.57 1.95 17.90
N THR A 224 -7.45 0.91 17.04
CA THR A 224 -6.80 1.05 15.73
C THR A 224 -7.70 1.78 14.75
N LEU A 225 -9.00 1.51 14.74
CA LEU A 225 -9.99 2.26 13.96
C LEU A 225 -9.98 3.75 14.35
N ALA A 226 -9.95 4.05 15.65
CA ALA A 226 -9.86 5.42 16.15
C ALA A 226 -8.58 6.13 15.68
N ARG A 227 -7.43 5.44 15.72
CA ARG A 227 -6.17 5.96 15.17
C ARG A 227 -6.24 6.21 13.67
N ASN A 228 -6.83 5.29 12.89
CA ASN A 228 -6.99 5.50 11.46
C ASN A 228 -7.89 6.70 11.14
N THR A 229 -8.92 6.97 11.96
CA THR A 229 -9.72 8.20 11.84
C THR A 229 -8.90 9.45 12.14
N GLN A 230 -8.01 9.42 13.14
CA GLN A 230 -7.10 10.53 13.41
C GLN A 230 -6.09 10.78 12.27
N LEU A 231 -5.71 9.73 11.54
CA LEU A 231 -4.84 9.78 10.35
C LEU A 231 -5.55 10.24 9.07
N HIS A 232 -6.69 10.91 9.15
CA HIS A 232 -7.42 11.43 7.98
C HIS A 232 -6.54 12.22 7.00
N TRP A 233 -5.57 12.99 7.51
CA TRP A 233 -4.61 13.76 6.72
C TRP A 233 -3.72 12.87 5.84
N LEU A 234 -3.40 11.65 6.29
CA LEU A 234 -2.59 10.70 5.53
C LEU A 234 -3.36 10.16 4.33
N TRP A 235 -4.65 9.85 4.52
CA TRP A 235 -5.53 9.37 3.46
C TRP A 235 -5.78 10.46 2.43
N ALA A 236 -6.09 11.67 2.89
CA ALA A 236 -6.29 12.82 2.02
C ALA A 236 -5.06 13.15 1.16
N ALA A 237 -3.86 12.93 1.70
CA ALA A 237 -2.61 13.14 0.98
C ALA A 237 -2.15 11.93 0.15
N SER A 238 -2.78 10.76 0.23
CA SER A 238 -2.41 9.57 -0.55
C SER A 238 -3.17 9.52 -1.89
N SER A 239 -2.62 8.84 -2.89
CA SER A 239 -3.34 8.49 -4.13
C SER A 239 -3.62 6.99 -4.28
N ALA A 240 -3.18 6.17 -3.33
CA ALA A 240 -3.56 4.76 -3.16
C ALA A 240 -3.35 4.28 -1.71
N LEU A 241 -3.99 3.16 -1.35
CA LEU A 241 -3.83 2.51 -0.04
C LEU A 241 -3.17 1.13 -0.19
N PHE A 242 -2.25 0.81 0.73
CA PHE A 242 -1.42 -0.40 0.68
C PHE A 242 -1.52 -1.23 1.97
N PRO A 243 -2.72 -1.73 2.34
CA PRO A 243 -2.86 -2.59 3.51
C PRO A 243 -2.08 -3.90 3.29
N SER A 244 -1.26 -4.28 4.26
CA SER A 244 -0.66 -5.63 4.29
C SER A 244 -1.70 -6.64 4.73
N ILE A 245 -1.92 -7.72 3.99
CA ILE A 245 -2.85 -8.81 4.37
C ILE A 245 -2.10 -10.13 4.55
N TYR A 246 -0.84 -10.05 4.99
CA TYR A 246 -0.01 -11.23 5.25
C TYR A 246 -0.64 -12.09 6.35
N LEU A 247 -0.88 -13.37 6.04
CA LEU A 247 -1.49 -14.31 6.98
C LEU A 247 -0.65 -14.43 8.25
N PRO A 248 -1.20 -14.12 9.44
CA PRO A 248 -0.46 -14.17 10.68
C PRO A 248 0.04 -15.59 10.98
N PRO A 249 1.25 -15.75 11.53
CA PRO A 249 1.72 -17.05 11.99
C PRO A 249 0.74 -17.72 12.94
N ARG A 250 0.42 -19.00 12.69
CA ARG A 250 -0.47 -19.83 13.51
C ARG A 250 -1.95 -19.42 13.47
N LEU A 251 -2.36 -18.45 12.64
CA LEU A 251 -3.79 -18.19 12.44
C LEU A 251 -4.43 -19.43 11.79
N PRO A 252 -5.46 -20.04 12.38
CA PRO A 252 -6.15 -21.17 11.78
C PRO A 252 -6.75 -20.82 10.40
N PRO A 253 -6.69 -21.72 9.40
CA PRO A 253 -7.28 -21.48 8.07
C PRO A 253 -8.73 -21.03 8.07
N ALA A 254 -9.55 -21.51 9.03
CA ALA A 254 -10.94 -21.09 9.21
C ALA A 254 -11.12 -19.57 9.49
N HIS A 255 -10.04 -18.86 9.79
CA HIS A 255 -10.06 -17.43 10.12
C HIS A 255 -9.32 -16.55 9.10
N HIS A 256 -8.68 -17.10 8.06
CA HIS A 256 -7.89 -16.29 7.14
C HIS A 256 -8.76 -15.29 6.38
N GLN A 257 -9.92 -15.74 5.86
CA GLN A 257 -10.84 -14.85 5.17
C GLN A 257 -11.36 -13.73 6.09
N ALA A 258 -11.72 -14.04 7.34
CA ALA A 258 -12.17 -13.02 8.29
C ALA A 258 -11.05 -12.01 8.60
N PHE A 259 -9.81 -12.48 8.71
CA PHE A 259 -8.64 -11.61 8.86
C PHE A 259 -8.45 -10.67 7.66
N VAL A 260 -8.47 -11.21 6.43
CA VAL A 260 -8.25 -10.42 5.21
C VAL A 260 -9.41 -9.45 4.97
N ARG A 261 -10.65 -9.92 5.12
CA ARG A 261 -11.87 -9.11 4.89
C ARG A 261 -11.83 -7.82 5.70
N HIS A 262 -11.67 -7.89 7.01
CA HIS A 262 -11.76 -6.68 7.84
C HIS A 262 -10.60 -5.70 7.61
N ARG A 263 -9.43 -6.18 7.16
CA ARG A 263 -8.33 -5.29 6.76
C ARG A 263 -8.66 -4.50 5.51
N LEU A 264 -9.33 -5.14 4.55
CA LEU A 264 -9.79 -4.49 3.33
C LEU A 264 -10.99 -3.59 3.58
N GLU A 265 -11.96 -4.01 4.40
CA GLU A 265 -13.08 -3.14 4.81
C GLU A 265 -12.58 -1.86 5.46
N GLU A 266 -11.53 -1.94 6.30
CA GLU A 266 -10.92 -0.74 6.88
C GLU A 266 -10.22 0.13 5.83
N ALA A 267 -9.54 -0.48 4.85
CA ALA A 267 -8.99 0.24 3.71
C ALA A 267 -10.07 0.98 2.92
N PHE A 268 -11.19 0.31 2.62
CA PHE A 268 -12.32 0.94 1.92
C PHE A 268 -12.99 2.03 2.76
N ARG A 269 -13.10 1.86 4.08
CA ARG A 269 -13.67 2.88 4.97
C ARG A 269 -12.89 4.19 4.89
N VAL A 270 -11.56 4.14 4.86
CA VAL A 270 -10.72 5.35 4.82
C VAL A 270 -10.46 5.86 3.39
N ALA A 271 -10.72 5.05 2.36
CA ALA A 271 -10.44 5.39 0.96
C ALA A 271 -11.19 6.63 0.43
N LEU A 272 -12.31 7.01 1.03
CA LEU A 272 -13.08 8.21 0.67
C LEU A 272 -12.66 9.47 1.44
N VAL A 273 -11.81 9.34 2.45
CA VAL A 273 -11.45 10.47 3.32
C VAL A 273 -10.57 11.46 2.58
N GLY A 274 -11.12 12.64 2.28
CA GLY A 274 -10.46 13.69 1.51
C GLY A 274 -10.61 13.57 0.00
N HIS A 275 -11.37 12.58 -0.50
CA HIS A 275 -11.49 12.28 -1.92
C HIS A 275 -12.94 12.23 -2.40
N ARG A 276 -13.19 12.68 -3.64
CA ARG A 276 -14.53 12.59 -4.26
C ARG A 276 -14.89 11.18 -4.70
N HIS A 277 -13.88 10.35 -4.98
CA HIS A 277 -14.00 8.95 -5.33
C HIS A 277 -13.02 8.14 -4.48
N PRO A 278 -13.31 6.86 -4.15
CA PRO A 278 -12.46 6.08 -3.29
C PRO A 278 -11.05 5.89 -3.89
N LEU A 279 -10.02 6.04 -3.06
CA LEU A 279 -8.66 5.65 -3.43
C LEU A 279 -8.60 4.17 -3.84
N PRO A 280 -7.79 3.81 -4.86
CA PRO A 280 -7.53 2.42 -5.18
C PRO A 280 -6.82 1.71 -4.01
N VAL A 281 -7.32 0.52 -3.66
CA VAL A 281 -6.73 -0.35 -2.63
C VAL A 281 -5.92 -1.45 -3.31
N LEU A 282 -4.62 -1.50 -3.01
CA LEU A 282 -3.69 -2.51 -3.51
C LEU A 282 -3.11 -3.29 -2.33
N ALA A 283 -3.68 -4.46 -2.05
CA ALA A 283 -3.36 -5.21 -0.85
C ALA A 283 -2.05 -5.99 -1.00
N TYR A 284 -1.15 -5.84 -0.04
CA TYR A 284 0.11 -6.59 -0.02
C TYR A 284 -0.12 -8.03 0.45
N VAL A 285 0.24 -9.00 -0.39
CA VAL A 285 0.16 -10.45 -0.12
C VAL A 285 1.56 -11.03 -0.13
N ARG A 286 1.95 -11.74 0.93
CA ARG A 286 3.24 -12.45 0.96
C ARG A 286 3.08 -13.79 0.25
N LEU A 287 4.03 -14.15 -0.61
CA LEU A 287 3.98 -15.43 -1.34
C LEU A 287 4.08 -16.66 -0.43
N THR A 288 4.68 -16.49 0.74
CA THR A 288 4.95 -17.58 1.68
C THR A 288 4.46 -17.26 3.09
N HIS A 289 4.11 -18.29 3.84
CA HIS A 289 3.82 -18.19 5.26
C HIS A 289 5.07 -17.72 6.03
N ARG A 290 4.96 -16.63 6.80
CA ARG A 290 6.11 -15.98 7.48
C ARG A 290 6.91 -16.92 8.39
N ARG A 291 6.25 -17.90 9.00
CA ARG A 291 6.90 -18.82 9.95
C ARG A 291 7.57 -20.00 9.26
N SER A 292 6.91 -20.61 8.28
CA SER A 292 7.37 -21.86 7.67
C SER A 292 8.15 -21.67 6.38
N GLY A 293 8.13 -20.48 5.77
CA GLY A 293 8.73 -20.24 4.46
C GLY A 293 8.00 -20.93 3.29
N ARG A 294 7.09 -21.86 3.56
CA ARG A 294 6.23 -22.53 2.57
C ARG A 294 5.37 -21.52 1.80
N PHE A 295 5.26 -21.74 0.49
CA PHE A 295 4.33 -21.00 -0.36
C PHE A 295 2.87 -21.15 0.10
N LEU A 296 2.07 -20.13 -0.21
CA LEU A 296 0.63 -20.13 0.05
C LEU A 296 -0.02 -21.25 -0.77
N SER A 297 -0.89 -22.03 -0.13
CA SER A 297 -1.73 -23.02 -0.81
C SER A 297 -2.81 -22.34 -1.66
N GLN A 298 -3.49 -23.10 -2.53
CA GLN A 298 -4.64 -22.58 -3.26
C GLN A 298 -5.72 -22.00 -2.32
N ASP A 299 -5.99 -22.66 -1.19
CA ASP A 299 -6.94 -22.14 -0.19
C ASP A 299 -6.46 -20.82 0.42
N ASP A 300 -5.16 -20.68 0.72
CA ASP A 300 -4.59 -19.42 1.18
C ASP A 300 -4.74 -18.31 0.11
N LEU A 301 -4.58 -18.65 -1.18
CA LEU A 301 -4.77 -17.71 -2.30
C LEU A 301 -6.24 -17.28 -2.45
N VAL A 302 -7.19 -18.21 -2.28
CA VAL A 302 -8.63 -17.91 -2.20
C VAL A 302 -8.90 -16.92 -1.08
N GLN A 303 -8.37 -17.20 0.11
CA GLN A 303 -8.62 -16.39 1.30
C GLN A 303 -7.81 -15.08 1.37
N SER A 304 -6.91 -14.83 0.42
CA SER A 304 -6.13 -13.59 0.30
C SER A 304 -6.45 -12.81 -0.98
N ILE A 305 -5.97 -13.28 -2.14
CA ILE A 305 -6.20 -12.67 -3.46
C ILE A 305 -7.68 -12.75 -3.83
N GLY A 306 -8.34 -13.89 -3.61
CA GLY A 306 -9.76 -14.07 -3.92
C GLY A 306 -10.66 -13.10 -3.14
N VAL A 307 -10.44 -12.99 -1.82
CA VAL A 307 -11.16 -12.02 -0.97
C VAL A 307 -10.90 -10.58 -1.43
N SER A 308 -9.66 -10.27 -1.82
CA SER A 308 -9.30 -8.94 -2.33
C SER A 308 -10.09 -8.57 -3.59
N ALA A 309 -10.13 -9.47 -4.57
CA ALA A 309 -10.92 -9.27 -5.79
C ALA A 309 -12.41 -9.19 -5.48
N ALA A 310 -12.93 -10.09 -4.64
CA ALA A 310 -14.36 -10.17 -4.33
C ALA A 310 -14.89 -8.94 -3.59
N LEU A 311 -14.06 -8.25 -2.78
CA LEU A 311 -14.44 -7.00 -2.12
C LEU A 311 -14.23 -5.75 -3.00
N GLY A 312 -13.75 -5.91 -4.24
CA GLY A 312 -13.55 -4.79 -5.16
C GLY A 312 -12.23 -4.03 -4.94
N ALA A 313 -11.19 -4.67 -4.42
CA ALA A 313 -9.86 -4.06 -4.38
C ALA A 313 -9.36 -3.80 -5.81
N ALA A 314 -8.50 -2.79 -5.99
CA ALA A 314 -7.91 -2.52 -7.30
C ALA A 314 -6.92 -3.59 -7.74
N GLY A 315 -6.36 -4.32 -6.77
CA GLY A 315 -5.39 -5.35 -7.02
C GLY A 315 -4.66 -5.81 -5.77
N VAL A 316 -3.63 -6.61 -5.99
CA VAL A 316 -2.71 -7.07 -4.96
C VAL A 316 -1.27 -6.83 -5.38
N VAL A 317 -0.39 -6.60 -4.40
CA VAL A 317 1.06 -6.59 -4.59
C VAL A 317 1.61 -7.87 -3.96
N LEU A 318 2.14 -8.75 -4.79
CA LEU A 318 2.81 -9.97 -4.37
C LEU A 318 4.22 -9.64 -3.89
N TRP A 319 4.52 -9.99 -2.64
CA TRP A 319 5.79 -9.70 -2.00
C TRP A 319 6.49 -10.96 -1.49
N GLY A 320 7.81 -10.92 -1.57
CA GLY A 320 8.70 -11.95 -1.07
C GLY A 320 10.07 -11.34 -0.80
N ASP A 321 10.85 -11.97 0.06
CA ASP A 321 12.21 -11.54 0.38
C ASP A 321 13.24 -12.28 -0.48
N LEU A 322 14.53 -11.92 -0.30
CA LEU A 322 15.64 -12.47 -1.08
C LEU A 322 15.83 -13.98 -0.93
N SER A 323 15.21 -14.64 0.05
CA SER A 323 15.31 -16.10 0.19
C SER A 323 14.77 -16.83 -1.05
N LEU A 324 13.71 -16.31 -1.67
CA LEU A 324 13.04 -16.91 -2.84
C LEU A 324 13.88 -16.88 -4.13
N SER A 325 15.04 -16.24 -4.10
CA SER A 325 15.96 -16.13 -5.25
C SER A 325 17.42 -16.30 -4.81
N SER A 326 17.64 -17.01 -3.72
CA SER A 326 18.95 -17.13 -3.07
C SER A 326 19.86 -18.18 -3.72
N SER A 327 19.27 -19.18 -4.39
CA SER A 327 19.94 -20.25 -5.12
C SER A 327 19.16 -20.63 -6.39
N GLU A 328 19.79 -21.42 -7.25
CA GLU A 328 19.11 -22.02 -8.42
C GLU A 328 17.91 -22.88 -8.00
N GLU A 329 18.06 -23.65 -6.92
CA GLU A 329 16.98 -24.48 -6.35
C GLU A 329 15.79 -23.64 -5.90
N GLU A 330 16.00 -22.56 -5.13
CA GLU A 330 14.90 -21.68 -4.69
C GLU A 330 14.22 -20.98 -5.88
N CYS A 331 14.98 -20.66 -6.92
CA CYS A 331 14.42 -20.13 -8.15
C CYS A 331 13.53 -21.13 -8.90
N TRP A 332 13.90 -22.42 -8.94
CA TRP A 332 13.05 -23.47 -9.48
C TRP A 332 11.81 -23.72 -8.61
N HIS A 333 11.94 -23.73 -7.28
CA HIS A 333 10.79 -23.81 -6.38
C HIS A 333 9.81 -22.65 -6.60
N LEU A 334 10.34 -21.44 -6.82
CA LEU A 334 9.53 -20.28 -7.14
C LEU A 334 8.88 -20.38 -8.54
N HIS A 335 9.61 -20.87 -9.54
CA HIS A 335 9.09 -21.14 -10.87
C HIS A 335 7.91 -22.12 -10.81
N ASP A 336 8.09 -23.27 -10.16
CA ASP A 336 7.09 -24.33 -10.08
C ASP A 336 5.86 -23.84 -9.32
N TYR A 337 6.04 -23.11 -8.22
CA TYR A 337 4.93 -22.47 -7.53
C TYR A 337 4.14 -21.48 -8.42
N LEU A 338 4.83 -20.70 -9.26
CA LEU A 338 4.19 -19.80 -10.21
C LEU A 338 3.39 -20.56 -11.27
N VAL A 339 3.94 -21.64 -11.82
CA VAL A 339 3.29 -22.41 -12.89
C VAL A 339 2.15 -23.26 -12.36
N ASP A 340 2.34 -23.92 -11.22
CA ASP A 340 1.43 -24.98 -10.76
C ASP A 340 0.32 -24.45 -9.84
N THR A 341 0.55 -23.37 -9.10
CA THR A 341 -0.38 -22.89 -8.07
C THR A 341 -0.80 -21.44 -8.27
N LEU A 342 0.14 -20.49 -8.21
CA LEU A 342 -0.19 -19.07 -8.21
C LEU A 342 -0.72 -18.59 -9.56
N GLY A 343 -0.06 -18.97 -10.65
CA GLY A 343 -0.39 -18.56 -12.01
C GLY A 343 -1.80 -18.95 -12.45
N PRO A 344 -2.19 -20.24 -12.38
CA PRO A 344 -3.53 -20.68 -12.71
C PRO A 344 -4.61 -19.94 -11.91
N TYR A 345 -4.36 -19.71 -10.62
CA TYR A 345 -5.28 -18.98 -9.76
C TYR A 345 -5.39 -17.48 -10.13
N VAL A 346 -4.27 -16.81 -10.40
CA VAL A 346 -4.25 -15.41 -10.86
C VAL A 346 -5.00 -15.27 -12.18
N ILE A 347 -4.79 -16.18 -13.14
CA ILE A 347 -5.49 -16.19 -14.42
C ILE A 347 -7.01 -16.34 -14.19
N ASN A 348 -7.42 -17.25 -13.32
CA ASN A 348 -8.83 -17.46 -13.00
C ASN A 348 -9.47 -16.17 -12.44
N VAL A 349 -8.89 -15.60 -11.37
CA VAL A 349 -9.45 -14.41 -10.71
C VAL A 349 -9.47 -13.18 -11.62
N THR A 350 -8.39 -12.94 -12.37
CA THR A 350 -8.30 -11.76 -13.23
C THR A 350 -9.27 -11.85 -14.41
N ARG A 351 -9.41 -13.03 -15.04
CA ARG A 351 -10.41 -13.25 -16.10
C ARG A 351 -11.84 -13.14 -15.57
N ALA A 352 -12.14 -13.68 -14.40
CA ALA A 352 -13.45 -13.55 -13.77
C ALA A 352 -13.78 -12.08 -13.46
N ALA A 353 -12.82 -11.31 -12.93
CA ALA A 353 -12.99 -9.88 -12.67
C ALA A 353 -13.24 -9.08 -13.96
N MET A 354 -12.50 -9.37 -15.05
CA MET A 354 -12.75 -8.80 -16.37
C MET A 354 -14.15 -9.14 -16.89
N ALA A 355 -14.53 -10.41 -16.85
CA ALA A 355 -15.83 -10.88 -17.32
C ALA A 355 -16.98 -10.21 -16.55
N CYS A 356 -16.88 -10.15 -15.22
CA CYS A 356 -17.89 -9.49 -14.39
C CYS A 356 -17.97 -7.99 -14.70
N SER A 357 -16.83 -7.31 -14.84
CA SER A 357 -16.80 -5.89 -15.23
C SER A 357 -17.53 -5.62 -16.55
N HIS A 358 -17.27 -6.41 -17.59
CA HIS A 358 -17.94 -6.24 -18.88
C HIS A 358 -19.44 -6.61 -18.82
N GLN A 359 -19.79 -7.73 -18.19
CA GLN A 359 -21.17 -8.24 -18.17
C GLN A 359 -22.11 -7.47 -17.24
N ARG A 360 -21.59 -6.96 -16.11
CA ARG A 360 -22.39 -6.29 -15.08
C ARG A 360 -22.20 -4.79 -15.05
N CYS A 361 -21.00 -4.31 -15.38
CA CYS A 361 -20.59 -2.93 -15.15
C CYS A 361 -20.26 -2.16 -16.44
N HIS A 362 -20.70 -2.67 -17.60
CA HIS A 362 -20.42 -2.10 -18.92
C HIS A 362 -18.91 -1.90 -19.22
N GLY A 363 -18.01 -2.57 -18.50
CA GLY A 363 -16.56 -2.32 -18.58
C GLY A 363 -16.11 -1.02 -17.91
N HIS A 364 -17.02 -0.30 -17.24
CA HIS A 364 -16.81 1.01 -16.62
C HIS A 364 -16.76 0.96 -15.08
N GLY A 365 -16.60 -0.24 -14.52
CA GLY A 365 -16.48 -0.44 -13.09
C GLY A 365 -15.93 -1.83 -12.77
N ARG A 366 -15.55 -2.02 -11.50
CA ARG A 366 -15.14 -3.33 -10.97
C ARG A 366 -16.29 -3.94 -10.17
N CYS A 367 -16.38 -5.27 -10.17
CA CYS A 367 -17.35 -5.96 -9.34
C CYS A 367 -16.87 -6.07 -7.89
N ALA A 368 -17.78 -5.86 -6.94
CA ALA A 368 -17.58 -6.14 -5.53
C ALA A 368 -18.82 -6.84 -4.97
N ARG A 369 -18.68 -7.66 -3.93
CA ARG A 369 -19.80 -8.31 -3.24
C ARG A 369 -20.83 -7.27 -2.86
N ARG A 370 -22.09 -7.53 -3.20
CA ARG A 370 -23.23 -6.69 -2.79
C ARG A 370 -23.38 -6.66 -1.27
N ASP A 371 -23.20 -7.81 -0.65
CA ASP A 371 -23.12 -7.97 0.80
C ASP A 371 -21.72 -8.52 1.17
N PRO A 372 -20.87 -7.72 1.84
CA PRO A 372 -19.55 -8.18 2.32
C PRO A 372 -19.62 -9.41 3.25
N GLY A 373 -20.80 -9.69 3.84
CA GLY A 373 -21.09 -10.88 4.64
C GLY A 373 -21.23 -12.17 3.84
N GLN A 374 -21.44 -12.11 2.51
CA GLN A 374 -21.49 -13.28 1.63
C GLN A 374 -20.09 -13.87 1.38
N MET A 375 -19.58 -14.57 2.39
CA MET A 375 -18.19 -15.05 2.42
C MET A 375 -17.88 -16.06 1.30
N GLU A 376 -18.87 -16.82 0.84
CA GLU A 376 -18.70 -17.84 -0.21
C GLU A 376 -18.66 -17.29 -1.65
N ALA A 377 -19.00 -16.01 -1.85
CA ALA A 377 -19.05 -15.44 -3.19
C ALA A 377 -17.67 -14.98 -3.67
N PHE A 378 -17.04 -15.68 -4.60
CA PHE A 378 -15.75 -15.28 -5.19
C PHE A 378 -15.88 -14.96 -6.68
N LEU A 379 -14.98 -14.10 -7.17
CA LEU A 379 -14.81 -13.86 -8.61
C LEU A 379 -13.92 -14.96 -9.16
N HIS A 380 -14.50 -16.13 -9.38
CA HIS A 380 -13.86 -17.26 -10.04
C HIS A 380 -14.62 -17.67 -11.29
N LEU A 381 -13.88 -18.16 -12.29
CA LEU A 381 -14.46 -18.89 -13.42
C LEU A 381 -14.93 -20.27 -12.95
N TRP A 382 -15.97 -20.80 -13.57
CA TRP A 382 -16.36 -22.19 -13.36
C TRP A 382 -15.27 -23.15 -13.83
N PRO A 383 -15.22 -24.39 -13.30
CA PRO A 383 -14.18 -25.37 -13.66
C PRO A 383 -14.08 -25.67 -15.17
N ASP A 384 -15.19 -25.57 -15.90
CA ASP A 384 -15.25 -25.72 -17.36
C ASP A 384 -14.85 -24.45 -18.15
N GLY A 385 -14.48 -23.38 -17.44
CA GLY A 385 -14.15 -22.07 -17.99
C GLY A 385 -15.35 -21.18 -18.29
N SER A 386 -16.58 -21.64 -18.01
CA SER A 386 -17.79 -20.83 -18.21
C SER A 386 -17.88 -19.66 -17.21
N LEU A 387 -18.70 -18.67 -17.57
CA LEU A 387 -18.84 -17.42 -16.82
C LEU A 387 -20.01 -17.52 -15.84
N GLY A 388 -19.83 -17.02 -14.62
CA GLY A 388 -20.92 -16.90 -13.65
C GLY A 388 -21.95 -15.85 -14.05
N ASP A 389 -23.14 -15.89 -13.46
CA ASP A 389 -24.13 -14.82 -13.61
C ASP A 389 -23.83 -13.59 -12.74
N TRP A 390 -22.84 -13.70 -11.85
CA TRP A 390 -22.36 -12.66 -10.94
C TRP A 390 -23.46 -12.03 -10.06
N LYS A 391 -24.54 -12.76 -9.74
CA LYS A 391 -25.68 -12.22 -8.95
C LYS A 391 -25.31 -11.65 -7.58
N SER A 392 -24.29 -12.22 -6.94
CA SER A 392 -23.80 -11.77 -5.64
C SER A 392 -22.97 -10.47 -5.71
N PHE A 393 -22.74 -9.91 -6.90
CA PHE A 393 -21.90 -8.75 -7.10
C PHE A 393 -22.71 -7.50 -7.52
N SER A 394 -22.15 -6.34 -7.20
CA SER A 394 -22.57 -5.02 -7.64
C SER A 394 -21.38 -4.23 -8.17
N CYS A 395 -21.65 -3.18 -8.93
CA CYS A 395 -20.62 -2.41 -9.59
C CYS A 395 -20.07 -1.27 -8.73
N HIS A 396 -18.75 -1.17 -8.66
CA HIS A 396 -18.01 -0.02 -8.18
C HIS A 396 -17.47 0.72 -9.39
N CYS A 397 -18.16 1.81 -9.76
CA CYS A 397 -17.86 2.54 -10.98
C CYS A 397 -16.52 3.27 -10.92
N TYR A 398 -15.84 3.30 -12.06
CA TYR A 398 -14.64 4.11 -12.22
C TYR A 398 -14.99 5.60 -12.21
N TRP A 399 -13.96 6.43 -12.02
CA TRP A 399 -14.12 7.87 -12.16
C TRP A 399 -14.73 8.22 -13.52
N GLY A 400 -15.70 9.14 -13.53
CA GLY A 400 -16.42 9.53 -14.74
C GLY A 400 -17.62 8.65 -15.11
N TRP A 401 -17.93 7.62 -14.31
CA TRP A 401 -19.07 6.73 -14.53
C TRP A 401 -19.98 6.63 -13.30
N ALA A 402 -21.26 6.40 -13.54
CA ALA A 402 -22.31 6.30 -12.53
C ALA A 402 -23.44 5.35 -12.97
N GLY A 403 -24.40 5.14 -12.07
CA GLY A 403 -25.50 4.21 -12.25
C GLY A 403 -25.21 2.82 -11.66
N PRO A 404 -26.25 1.99 -11.46
CA PRO A 404 -26.12 0.67 -10.82
C PRO A 404 -25.24 -0.31 -11.62
N THR A 405 -25.10 -0.09 -12.93
CA THR A 405 -24.24 -0.88 -13.83
C THR A 405 -23.12 -0.03 -14.44
N CYS A 406 -22.86 1.18 -13.94
CA CYS A 406 -21.84 2.10 -14.49
C CYS A 406 -22.08 2.50 -15.95
N GLN A 407 -23.34 2.52 -16.38
CA GLN A 407 -23.76 2.79 -17.75
C GLN A 407 -23.85 4.28 -18.09
N GLU A 408 -23.88 5.16 -17.08
CA GLU A 408 -24.09 6.59 -17.26
C GLU A 408 -22.75 7.33 -17.14
N PRO A 409 -22.35 8.13 -18.14
CA PRO A 409 -21.26 9.07 -17.99
C PRO A 409 -21.62 10.10 -16.91
N ARG A 410 -20.78 10.21 -15.88
CA ARG A 410 -20.89 11.26 -14.86
C ARG A 410 -20.07 12.44 -15.36
N PRO A 411 -20.67 13.60 -15.71
CA PRO A 411 -19.88 14.77 -16.07
C PRO A 411 -18.93 15.08 -14.93
N GLY A 412 -17.62 15.08 -15.23
CA GLY A 412 -16.61 15.57 -14.30
C GLY A 412 -16.93 17.02 -13.92
N PRO A 413 -16.34 17.55 -12.84
CA PRO A 413 -16.44 18.98 -12.58
C PRO A 413 -16.07 19.72 -13.87
N LYS A 414 -16.99 20.55 -14.39
CA LYS A 414 -16.61 21.57 -15.37
C LYS A 414 -15.42 22.28 -14.73
N GLU A 415 -14.26 22.22 -15.38
CA GLU A 415 -13.11 23.00 -14.98
C GLU A 415 -13.63 24.44 -14.80
N ALA A 416 -13.48 24.97 -13.59
CA ALA A 416 -13.64 26.40 -13.39
C ALA A 416 -12.49 27.02 -14.20
N VAL A 417 -12.83 27.50 -15.40
CA VAL A 417 -11.95 28.27 -16.28
C VAL A 417 -11.43 29.48 -15.55
#